data_AF-A0A2V7D301-F1
#
_entry.id   AF-A0A2V7D301-F1
#
_cell.length_a   1.000
_cell.length_b   1.000
_cell.length_c   1.000
_cell.angle_alpha   90.00
_cell.angle_beta   90.00
_cell.angle_gamma   90.00
#
_symmetry.space_group_name_H-M   'P 1'
#
loop_
_entity.id
_entity.type
_entity.pdbx_description
1 polymer ?
#
loop_
_entity_poly.entity_id
_entity_poly.type
_entity_poly.pdbx_seq_one_letter_code
_entity_poly.pdbx_strand_id
1 'polypeptide(L)'
;MTGGGRARGIASLALGGLLTLGLAGANGTFAQRARSEFTGSCYCRAGGELRCASDRTEDQCERQCAEELCDDWFWLERRPCWNWGYGG
;
A
#
# COMPACT_ATOMS: atom_id res chain seq x y z
N MET A 1 -25.96 -59.01 32.46
CA MET A 1 -25.88 -60.07 31.44
C MET A 1 -25.81 -59.38 30.08
N THR A 2 -24.65 -58.89 29.64
CA THR A 2 -23.62 -59.56 28.80
C THR A 2 -24.11 -60.15 27.47
N GLY A 3 -23.52 -59.63 26.38
CA GLY A 3 -23.55 -60.16 25.01
C GLY A 3 -23.64 -59.00 24.01
N GLY A 4 -22.60 -58.49 23.37
CA GLY A 4 -21.32 -59.08 22.99
C GLY A 4 -21.29 -59.31 21.48
N GLY A 5 -20.94 -58.28 20.69
CA GLY A 5 -20.74 -58.37 19.24
C GLY A 5 -19.54 -57.52 18.82
N ARG A 6 -18.45 -58.19 18.44
CA ARG A 6 -17.15 -57.59 18.12
C ARG A 6 -17.03 -57.21 16.65
N ALA A 7 -16.49 -56.01 16.44
CA ALA A 7 -15.43 -55.65 15.50
C ALA A 7 -15.67 -55.82 13.98
N ARG A 8 -15.65 -54.68 13.26
CA ARG A 8 -14.51 -54.22 12.43
C ARG A 8 -14.97 -53.06 11.56
N GLY A 9 -14.34 -51.91 11.72
CA GLY A 9 -14.62 -50.71 10.94
C GLY A 9 -13.53 -49.67 11.15
N ILE A 10 -12.32 -50.06 10.76
CA ILE A 10 -11.15 -49.21 10.54
C ILE A 10 -11.51 -48.05 9.61
N ALA A 11 -11.34 -46.81 10.06
CA ALA A 11 -10.94 -45.68 9.23
C ALA A 11 -10.53 -44.51 10.12
N SER A 12 -9.28 -44.53 10.57
CA SER A 12 -8.58 -43.33 11.03
C SER A 12 -8.37 -42.41 9.83
N LEU A 13 -9.07 -41.27 9.80
CA LEU A 13 -8.77 -40.14 8.93
C LEU A 13 -8.59 -38.93 9.86
N ALA A 14 -7.41 -38.82 10.46
CA ALA A 14 -6.32 -37.96 9.97
C ALA A 14 -6.62 -36.48 10.20
N LEU A 15 -6.10 -35.95 11.31
CA LEU A 15 -5.78 -34.54 11.46
C LEU A 15 -4.80 -34.11 10.34
N GLY A 16 -5.12 -33.01 9.68
CA GLY A 16 -4.22 -32.28 8.79
C GLY A 16 -5.02 -31.14 8.18
N GLY A 17 -4.92 -29.89 8.64
CA GLY A 17 -3.69 -29.14 8.85
C GLY A 17 -3.48 -28.30 7.60
N LEU A 18 -4.04 -27.08 7.57
CA LEU A 18 -3.68 -25.99 6.65
C LEU A 18 -4.57 -24.75 6.93
N LEU A 19 -4.21 -24.02 7.99
CA LEU A 19 -4.59 -22.62 8.16
C LEU A 19 -3.30 -21.79 8.15
N THR A 20 -2.66 -21.74 6.98
CA THR A 20 -1.59 -20.79 6.67
C THR A 20 -2.08 -19.90 5.55
N LEU A 21 -2.94 -18.94 5.87
CA LEU A 21 -3.20 -17.80 5.00
C LEU A 21 -3.21 -16.54 5.87
N GLY A 22 -2.23 -15.66 5.64
CA GLY A 22 -2.35 -14.27 6.07
C GLY A 22 -1.13 -13.56 6.64
N LEU A 23 0.11 -13.97 6.37
CA LEU A 23 1.31 -13.18 6.72
C LEU A 23 1.78 -12.26 5.57
N ALA A 24 0.83 -11.67 4.84
CA ALA A 24 1.09 -10.72 3.76
C ALA A 24 0.85 -9.25 4.16
N GLY A 25 0.82 -8.92 5.46
CA GLY A 25 0.41 -7.59 5.96
C GLY A 25 1.50 -6.74 6.62
N ALA A 26 2.69 -7.27 6.89
CA ALA A 26 3.71 -6.53 7.67
C ALA A 26 4.63 -5.64 6.82
N ASN A 27 4.80 -5.94 5.52
CA ASN A 27 5.69 -5.17 4.66
C ASN A 27 5.04 -3.89 4.10
N GLY A 28 3.71 -3.88 3.98
CA GLY A 28 2.97 -2.70 3.51
C GLY A 28 3.03 -1.56 4.52
N THR A 29 2.90 -1.84 5.81
CA THR A 29 2.87 -0.82 6.85
C THR A 29 4.22 -0.14 7.08
N PHE A 30 5.34 -0.84 6.89
CA PHE A 30 6.68 -0.27 7.06
C PHE A 30 7.10 0.60 5.87
N ALA A 31 6.85 0.13 4.65
CA ALA A 31 7.09 0.92 3.44
C ALA A 31 6.18 2.16 3.38
N GLN A 32 4.93 2.02 3.80
CA GLN A 32 3.98 3.13 3.86
C GLN A 32 4.36 4.12 4.97
N ARG A 33 4.82 3.66 6.16
CA ARG A 33 5.37 4.56 7.19
C ARG A 33 6.58 5.34 6.70
N ALA A 34 7.55 4.66 6.10
CA ALA A 34 8.77 5.31 5.63
C ALA A 34 8.46 6.39 4.58
N ARG A 35 7.51 6.13 3.69
CA ARG A 35 7.03 7.08 2.69
C ARG A 35 6.33 8.30 3.31
N SER A 36 5.63 8.13 4.44
CA SER A 36 5.04 9.24 5.19
C SER A 36 6.06 10.05 6.01
N GLU A 37 7.28 9.55 6.22
CA GLU A 37 8.33 10.27 6.97
C GLU A 37 9.13 11.23 6.09
N PHE A 38 9.24 10.95 4.79
CA PHE A 38 10.00 11.81 3.88
C PHE A 38 9.14 12.94 3.31
N THR A 39 9.72 14.13 3.27
CA THR A 39 9.17 15.28 2.55
C THR A 39 9.84 15.43 1.20
N GLY A 40 9.09 16.00 0.26
CA GLY A 40 9.49 16.16 -1.13
C GLY A 40 8.66 17.24 -1.82
N SER A 41 8.71 17.24 -3.15
CA SER A 41 7.90 18.13 -3.98
C SER A 41 6.69 17.38 -4.54
N CYS A 42 5.53 17.97 -4.37
CA CYS A 42 4.28 17.55 -4.98
C CYS A 42 4.04 18.34 -6.26
N TYR A 43 3.73 17.67 -7.35
CA TYR A 43 3.37 18.29 -8.61
C TYR A 43 1.94 17.91 -8.96
N CYS A 44 1.12 18.91 -9.23
CA CYS A 44 -0.26 18.78 -9.67
C CYS A 44 -0.36 19.40 -11.06
N ARG A 45 -0.89 18.67 -12.03
CA ARG A 45 -1.26 19.19 -13.34
C ARG A 45 -2.76 19.44 -13.35
N ALA A 46 -3.19 20.66 -13.65
CA ALA A 46 -4.59 21.00 -13.77
C ALA A 46 -4.80 21.99 -14.92
N GLY A 47 -5.70 21.69 -15.85
CA GLY A 47 -6.01 22.58 -16.98
C GLY A 47 -4.81 22.89 -17.88
N GLY A 48 -3.82 21.99 -17.93
CA GLY A 48 -2.57 22.18 -18.68
C GLY A 48 -1.48 22.99 -17.96
N GLU A 49 -1.75 23.52 -16.77
CA GLU A 49 -0.76 24.16 -15.90
C GLU A 49 -0.15 23.12 -14.95
N LEU A 50 1.18 23.15 -14.77
CA LEU A 50 1.87 22.34 -13.76
C LEU A 50 2.17 23.22 -12.54
N ARG A 51 1.55 22.87 -11.41
CA ARG A 51 1.76 23.51 -10.10
C ARG A 51 2.64 22.65 -9.23
N CYS A 52 3.46 23.28 -8.39
CA CYS A 52 4.32 22.57 -7.46
C CYS A 52 4.19 23.11 -6.03
N ALA A 53 4.12 22.19 -5.07
CA ALA A 53 4.18 22.47 -3.65
C ALA A 53 5.36 21.71 -3.01
N SER A 54 6.28 22.45 -2.37
CA SER A 54 7.41 21.88 -1.64
C SER A 54 7.00 21.36 -0.26
N ASP A 55 7.89 20.57 0.36
CA ASP A 55 7.81 20.15 1.76
C ASP A 55 6.54 19.36 2.10
N ARG A 56 6.07 18.55 1.14
CA ARG A 56 4.93 17.64 1.30
C ARG A 56 5.39 16.19 1.40
N THR A 57 4.73 15.40 2.24
CA THR A 57 4.82 13.94 2.15
C THR A 57 4.02 13.44 0.95
N GLU A 58 4.24 12.21 0.50
CA GLU A 58 3.48 11.64 -0.63
C GLU A 58 1.96 11.62 -0.33
N ASP A 59 1.56 11.20 0.88
CA ASP A 59 0.15 11.19 1.30
C ASP A 59 -0.47 12.61 1.34
N GLN A 60 0.33 13.62 1.69
CA GLN A 60 -0.14 15.01 1.65
C GLN A 60 -0.34 15.48 0.20
N CYS A 61 0.56 15.06 -0.71
CA CYS A 61 0.44 15.36 -2.13
C CYS A 61 -0.82 14.74 -2.72
N GLU A 62 -1.06 13.45 -2.47
CA GLU A 62 -2.24 12.74 -2.97
C GLU A 62 -3.55 13.41 -2.50
N ARG A 63 -3.66 13.71 -1.20
CA ARG A 63 -4.85 14.39 -0.66
C ARG A 63 -5.07 15.77 -1.27
N GLN A 64 -4.01 16.57 -1.35
CA GLN A 64 -4.09 17.91 -1.96
C GLN A 64 -4.52 17.81 -3.43
N CYS A 65 -3.95 16.87 -4.18
CA CYS A 65 -4.27 16.73 -5.60
C CYS A 65 -5.71 16.25 -5.84
N ALA A 66 -6.24 15.40 -4.94
CA ALA A 66 -7.64 15.02 -4.95
C ALA A 66 -8.58 16.19 -4.63
N GLU A 67 -8.19 17.06 -3.69
CA GLU A 67 -8.95 18.28 -3.34
C GLU A 67 -8.91 19.34 -4.44
N GLU A 68 -7.76 19.52 -5.11
CA GLU A 68 -7.57 20.47 -6.20
C GLU A 68 -8.05 19.96 -7.57
N LEU A 69 -8.53 18.71 -7.64
CA LEU A 69 -9.02 18.06 -8.87
C LEU A 69 -7.97 18.07 -10.00
N CYS A 70 -6.73 17.69 -9.68
CA CYS A 70 -5.66 17.60 -10.66
C CYS A 70 -5.98 16.54 -11.74
N ASP A 71 -5.65 16.85 -12.99
CA ASP A 71 -5.67 15.92 -14.12
C ASP A 71 -4.64 14.79 -13.95
N ASP A 72 -3.47 15.14 -13.43
CA ASP A 72 -2.34 14.23 -13.15
C ASP A 72 -1.55 14.77 -11.95
N TRP A 73 -0.88 13.90 -11.21
CA TRP A 73 0.00 14.30 -10.13
C TRP A 73 1.19 13.34 -9.95
N PHE A 74 2.30 13.87 -9.44
CA PHE A 74 3.46 13.08 -9.06
C PHE A 74 4.18 13.70 -7.86
N TRP A 75 4.86 12.87 -7.09
CA TRP A 75 5.65 13.29 -5.93
C TRP A 75 7.11 12.87 -6.08
N LEU A 76 8.03 13.76 -5.71
CA LEU A 76 9.47 13.52 -5.75
C LEU A 76 10.08 13.64 -4.36
N GLU A 77 10.50 12.51 -3.80
CA GLU A 77 11.15 12.42 -2.49
C GLU A 77 12.39 13.30 -2.38
N ARG A 78 12.47 14.14 -1.33
CA ARG A 78 13.63 14.96 -1.00
C ARG A 78 14.14 15.84 -2.14
N ARG A 79 13.26 16.19 -3.08
CA ARG A 79 13.54 17.12 -4.19
C ARG A 79 12.75 18.41 -3.97
N PRO A 80 13.37 19.59 -4.17
CA PRO A 80 12.63 20.85 -4.19
C PRO A 80 11.73 20.93 -5.43
N CYS A 81 10.76 21.83 -5.40
CA CYS A 81 10.03 22.22 -6.59
C CYS A 81 11.00 22.69 -7.67
N TRP A 82 10.94 22.03 -8.81
CA TRP A 82 11.75 22.32 -9.98
C TRP A 82 10.83 22.67 -11.13
N ASN A 83 10.88 23.92 -11.55
CA ASN A 83 10.24 24.32 -12.79
C ASN A 83 11.17 23.86 -13.92
N TRP A 84 10.75 22.86 -14.70
CA TRP A 84 11.42 22.43 -15.92
C TRP A 84 11.27 23.52 -17.00
N GLY A 85 11.76 24.73 -16.73
CA GLY A 85 11.85 25.82 -17.68
C GLY A 85 13.13 25.67 -18.50
N TYR A 86 12.98 25.22 -19.75
CA TYR A 86 13.87 25.43 -20.89
C TYR A 86 15.39 25.37 -20.63
N GLY A 87 15.97 24.17 -20.76
CA GLY A 87 17.34 24.03 -21.25
C GLY A 87 17.28 24.04 -22.78
N GLY A 88 17.87 25.08 -23.39
CA GLY A 88 17.79 25.37 -24.83
C GLY A 88 18.42 24.34 -25.77
#